data_AF-A0A962ZPM4-F1
#
_entry.id   AF-A0A962ZPM4-F1
#
_cell.length_a   1.000
_cell.length_b   1.000
_cell.length_c   1.000
_cell.angle_alpha   90.00
_cell.angle_beta   90.00
_cell.angle_gamma   90.00
#
_symmetry.space_group_name_H-M   'P 1'
#
loop_
_entity.id
_entity.type
_entity.pdbx_description
1 polymer ?
#
loop_
_entity_poly.entity_id
_entity_poly.type
_entity_poly.pdbx_seq_one_letter_code
_entity_poly.pdbx_strand_id
1 'polypeptide(L)'
;DCFSDNTHYSHFYDAKGIRNVYLGKYQRVDGSVVEGPSIASLVAAKAPDVDKQLQDELQATENAMQAIVDAAGRGDTFDVLIAGGNDAGNALVQAAVDALTTQTRSLEKAIQALELGDIELEGSDSLDNPSAVGAES
;
A
#
# COMPACT_ATOMS: atom_id res chain seq x y z
N ASP A 1 -4.25 -2.36 16.90
CA ASP A 1 -2.80 -2.13 17.02
C ASP A 1 -2.41 -0.82 17.72
N CYS A 2 -3.36 0.10 17.91
CA CYS A 2 -3.13 1.35 18.66
C CYS A 2 -2.73 1.10 20.13
N PHE A 3 -3.38 0.17 20.86
CA PHE A 3 -3.00 -0.16 22.25
C PHE A 3 -1.57 -0.75 22.43
N SER A 4 -0.97 -1.24 21.35
CA SER A 4 0.37 -1.85 21.32
C SER A 4 1.43 -0.94 20.70
N ASP A 5 1.08 0.30 20.32
CA ASP A 5 1.93 1.25 19.59
C ASP A 5 2.53 0.67 18.28
N ASN A 6 1.92 -0.37 17.71
CA ASN A 6 2.53 -1.14 16.62
C ASN A 6 1.93 -0.84 15.24
N THR A 7 0.97 0.10 15.17
CA THR A 7 0.26 0.51 13.94
C THR A 7 1.18 0.77 12.75
N HIS A 8 2.35 1.39 12.98
CA HIS A 8 3.34 1.66 11.94
C HIS A 8 3.92 0.37 11.32
N TYR A 9 4.20 -0.65 12.13
CA TYR A 9 4.66 -1.95 11.63
C TYR A 9 3.55 -2.72 10.94
N SER A 10 2.32 -2.72 11.47
CA SER A 10 1.21 -3.42 10.81
C SER A 10 0.98 -2.90 9.39
N HIS A 11 0.84 -1.59 9.21
CA HIS A 11 0.66 -1.01 7.87
C HIS A 11 1.84 -1.29 6.93
N PHE A 12 3.07 -1.24 7.44
CA PHE A 12 4.25 -1.59 6.66
C PHE A 12 4.24 -3.05 6.19
N TYR A 13 3.95 -4.00 7.08
CA TYR A 13 3.93 -5.42 6.73
C TYR A 13 2.73 -5.80 5.85
N ASP A 14 1.60 -5.11 5.96
CA ASP A 14 0.48 -5.25 5.03
C ASP A 14 0.89 -4.84 3.61
N ALA A 15 1.49 -3.65 3.45
CA ALA A 15 1.99 -3.17 2.15
C ALA A 15 3.05 -4.11 1.55
N LYS A 16 4.00 -4.55 2.38
CA LYS A 16 5.03 -5.51 1.98
C LYS A 16 4.42 -6.86 1.58
N GLY A 17 3.39 -7.32 2.28
CA GLY A 17 2.64 -8.53 1.98
C GLY A 17 2.03 -8.47 0.57
N ILE A 18 1.32 -7.38 0.25
CA ILE A 18 0.73 -7.15 -1.08
C ILE A 18 1.80 -7.22 -2.17
N ARG A 19 2.93 -6.52 -1.97
CA ARG A 19 4.03 -6.51 -2.94
C ARG A 19 4.64 -7.90 -3.14
N ASN A 20 4.86 -8.64 -2.06
CA ASN A 20 5.41 -10.00 -2.13
C ASN A 20 4.50 -10.93 -2.94
N VAL A 21 3.18 -10.84 -2.74
CA VAL A 21 2.18 -11.62 -3.50
C VAL A 21 2.20 -11.24 -4.98
N TYR A 22 2.21 -9.94 -5.29
CA TYR A 22 2.22 -9.47 -6.67
C TYR A 22 3.47 -9.95 -7.43
N LEU A 23 4.64 -9.83 -6.80
CA LEU A 23 5.93 -10.25 -7.37
C LEU A 23 6.16 -11.77 -7.31
N GLY A 24 5.36 -12.52 -6.55
CA GLY A 24 5.59 -13.94 -6.30
C GLY A 24 6.93 -14.22 -5.62
N LYS A 25 7.40 -13.29 -4.77
CA LYS A 25 8.73 -13.32 -4.14
C LYS A 25 8.66 -12.88 -2.69
N TYR A 26 9.26 -13.67 -1.79
CA TYR A 26 9.33 -13.39 -0.36
C TYR A 26 10.73 -13.67 0.18
N GLN A 27 11.29 -12.73 0.95
CA GLN A 27 12.52 -12.95 1.69
C GLN A 27 12.20 -13.39 3.11
N ARG A 28 12.67 -14.58 3.48
CA ARG A 28 12.56 -15.13 4.83
C ARG A 28 13.45 -14.37 5.81
N VAL A 29 13.18 -14.57 7.10
CA VAL A 29 13.97 -14.01 8.21
C VAL A 29 15.45 -14.44 8.22
N ASP A 30 15.76 -15.61 7.63
CA ASP A 30 17.12 -16.11 7.48
C ASP A 30 17.85 -15.55 6.23
N GLY A 31 17.19 -14.64 5.50
CA GLY A 31 17.69 -14.03 4.29
C GLY A 31 17.46 -14.85 3.01
N SER A 32 17.02 -16.11 3.12
CA SER A 32 16.70 -16.94 1.96
C SER A 32 15.46 -16.43 1.23
N VAL A 33 15.40 -16.63 -0.08
CA VAL A 33 14.30 -16.18 -0.93
C VAL A 33 13.41 -17.36 -1.32
N VAL A 34 12.11 -17.15 -1.25
CA VAL A 34 11.09 -17.98 -1.91
C VAL A 34 10.60 -17.21 -3.12
N GLU A 35 10.61 -17.85 -4.28
CA GLU A 35 10.10 -17.25 -5.52
C GLU A 35 9.42 -18.31 -6.39
N GLY A 36 8.48 -17.87 -7.23
CA GLY A 36 7.71 -18.74 -8.11
C GLY A 36 6.92 -17.93 -9.15
N PRO A 37 5.93 -18.56 -9.83
CA PRO A 37 5.01 -17.85 -10.71
C PRO A 37 4.37 -16.64 -10.01
N SER A 38 4.22 -15.53 -10.73
CA SER A 38 3.79 -14.25 -10.16
C SER A 38 2.67 -13.60 -10.96
N ILE A 39 1.85 -12.81 -10.27
CA ILE A 39 0.83 -11.96 -10.91
C ILE A 39 1.51 -10.95 -11.82
N ALA A 40 2.64 -10.37 -11.39
CA ALA A 40 3.49 -9.50 -12.21
C ALA A 40 3.79 -10.11 -13.58
N SER A 41 4.18 -11.40 -13.63
CA SER A 41 4.47 -12.07 -14.91
C SER A 41 3.24 -12.20 -15.82
N LEU A 42 2.05 -12.42 -15.23
CA LEU A 42 0.79 -12.49 -15.98
C LEU A 42 0.39 -11.11 -16.53
N VAL A 43 0.49 -10.07 -15.70
CA VAL A 43 0.18 -8.69 -16.10
C VAL A 43 1.19 -8.21 -17.13
N ALA A 44 2.49 -8.45 -16.96
CA ALA A 44 3.52 -8.07 -17.91
C ALA A 44 3.30 -8.67 -19.31
N ALA A 45 2.81 -9.91 -19.38
CA ALA A 45 2.50 -10.58 -20.64
C ALA A 45 1.30 -9.97 -21.39
N LYS A 46 0.41 -9.27 -20.68
CA LYS A 46 -0.84 -8.69 -21.23
C LYS A 46 -0.79 -7.17 -21.38
N ALA A 47 -0.22 -6.49 -20.40
CA ALA A 47 -0.16 -5.05 -20.25
C ALA A 47 1.16 -4.67 -19.54
N PRO A 48 2.31 -4.68 -20.26
CA PRO A 48 3.63 -4.43 -19.68
C PRO A 48 3.76 -3.05 -19.01
N ASP A 49 3.12 -2.03 -19.57
CA ASP A 49 3.13 -0.69 -18.97
C ASP A 49 2.36 -0.64 -17.64
N VAL A 50 1.26 -1.41 -17.52
CA VAL A 50 0.49 -1.52 -16.28
C VAL A 50 1.27 -2.28 -15.22
N ASP A 51 1.95 -3.37 -15.58
CA ASP A 51 2.85 -4.09 -14.67
C ASP A 51 3.94 -3.18 -14.14
N LYS A 52 4.65 -2.48 -15.04
CA LYS A 52 5.69 -1.55 -14.63
C LYS A 52 5.16 -0.47 -13.68
N GLN A 53 4.05 0.16 -14.05
CA GLN A 53 3.42 1.20 -13.23
C GLN A 53 3.07 0.65 -11.83
N LEU A 54 2.43 -0.52 -11.75
CA LEU A 54 2.02 -1.11 -10.49
C LEU A 54 3.22 -1.53 -9.62
N GLN A 55 4.31 -2.05 -10.20
CA GLN A 55 5.52 -2.35 -9.44
C GLN A 55 6.14 -1.09 -8.83
N ASP A 56 6.20 0.01 -9.61
CA ASP A 56 6.72 1.30 -9.15
C ASP A 56 5.85 1.86 -8.01
N GLU A 57 4.51 1.75 -8.12
CA GLU A 57 3.56 2.20 -7.11
C GLU A 57 3.56 1.34 -5.84
N LEU A 58 3.66 0.01 -5.95
CA LEU A 58 3.84 -0.89 -4.80
C LEU A 58 5.11 -0.54 -4.01
N GLN A 59 6.20 -0.22 -4.72
CA GLN A 59 7.44 0.24 -4.08
C GLN A 59 7.27 1.61 -3.42
N ALA A 60 6.52 2.53 -4.05
CA ALA A 60 6.22 3.84 -3.48
C ALA A 60 5.41 3.71 -2.18
N THR A 61 4.40 2.85 -2.15
CA THR A 61 3.61 2.55 -0.94
C THR A 61 4.50 1.99 0.17
N GLU A 62 5.34 0.97 -0.12
CA GLU A 62 6.25 0.41 0.87
C GLU A 62 7.21 1.47 1.44
N ASN A 63 7.72 2.37 0.60
CA ASN A 63 8.58 3.47 1.02
C ASN A 63 7.84 4.49 1.91
N ALA A 64 6.60 4.85 1.56
CA ALA A 64 5.79 5.75 2.37
C ALA A 64 5.48 5.15 3.76
N MET A 65 5.16 3.86 3.81
CA MET A 65 4.98 3.14 5.07
C MET A 65 6.29 3.05 5.87
N GLN A 66 7.43 2.85 5.21
CA GLN A 66 8.73 2.87 5.89
C GLN A 66 9.03 4.23 6.51
N ALA A 67 8.65 5.33 5.86
CA ALA A 67 8.82 6.67 6.43
C ALA A 67 8.02 6.87 7.73
N ILE A 68 6.82 6.26 7.83
CA ILE A 68 6.02 6.22 9.07
C ILE A 68 6.72 5.37 10.14
N VAL A 69 7.25 4.19 9.78
CA VAL A 69 8.05 3.35 10.69
C VAL A 69 9.28 4.10 11.21
N ASP A 70 9.99 4.81 10.34
CA ASP A 70 11.19 5.56 10.70
C ASP A 70 10.85 6.73 11.64
N ALA A 71 9.70 7.38 11.46
CA ALA A 71 9.22 8.42 12.37
C ALA A 71 8.85 7.83 13.75
N ALA A 72 8.14 6.71 13.77
CA ALA A 72 7.84 5.99 15.01
C ALA A 72 9.11 5.55 15.75
N GLY A 73 10.14 5.10 15.02
CA GLY A 73 11.45 4.76 15.59
C GLY A 73 12.20 5.93 16.23
N ARG A 74 11.83 7.19 15.91
CA ARG A 74 12.36 8.41 16.55
C ARG A 74 11.49 8.91 17.71
N GLY A 75 10.38 8.23 18.01
CA GLY A 75 9.45 8.58 19.09
C GLY A 75 8.14 9.22 18.62
N ASP A 76 7.97 9.46 17.31
CA ASP A 76 6.71 9.96 16.74
C ASP A 76 5.79 8.78 16.43
N THR A 77 5.15 8.20 17.45
CA THR A 77 4.20 7.09 17.26
C THR A 77 3.05 7.51 16.33
N PHE A 78 2.34 6.54 15.76
CA PHE A 78 1.30 6.81 14.76
C PHE A 78 0.27 7.84 15.23
N ASP A 79 -0.16 7.77 16.50
CA ASP A 79 -1.12 8.73 17.08
C ASP A 79 -0.55 10.16 17.16
N VAL A 80 0.75 10.31 17.38
CA VAL A 80 1.45 11.60 17.31
C VAL A 80 1.49 12.12 15.88
N LEU A 81 1.70 11.23 14.90
CA LEU A 81 1.74 11.61 13.47
C LEU A 81 0.39 12.11 12.97
N ILE A 82 -0.73 11.59 13.48
CA ILE A 82 -2.09 12.05 13.11
C ILE A 82 -2.63 13.15 14.02
N ALA A 83 -1.87 13.58 15.04
CA ALA A 83 -2.31 14.61 15.96
C ALA A 83 -2.57 15.94 15.25
N GLY A 84 -3.61 16.67 15.68
CA GLY A 84 -3.93 17.99 15.15
C GLY A 84 -2.79 18.99 15.38
N GLY A 85 -2.42 19.72 14.33
CA GLY A 85 -1.31 20.69 14.35
C GLY A 85 0.09 20.07 14.14
N ASN A 86 0.18 18.76 13.88
CA ASN A 86 1.41 18.11 13.44
C ASN A 86 1.46 18.01 11.92
N ASP A 87 1.65 19.14 11.23
CA ASP A 87 1.64 19.20 9.76
C ASP A 87 2.66 18.24 9.12
N ALA A 88 3.83 18.08 9.76
CA ALA A 88 4.88 17.18 9.27
C ALA A 88 4.48 15.71 9.40
N GLY A 89 3.92 15.31 10.55
CA GLY A 89 3.41 13.96 10.75
C GLY A 89 2.21 13.65 9.84
N ASN A 90 1.28 14.60 9.72
CA ASN A 90 0.10 14.48 8.87
C ASN A 90 0.53 14.31 7.40
N ALA A 91 1.58 15.01 6.94
CA ALA A 91 2.11 14.85 5.59
C ALA A 91 2.68 13.45 5.32
N LEU A 92 3.32 12.80 6.30
CA LEU A 92 3.80 11.41 6.16
C LEU A 92 2.63 10.44 6.00
N VAL A 93 1.59 10.60 6.80
CA VAL A 93 0.37 9.76 6.73
C VAL A 93 -0.36 10.01 5.41
N GLN A 94 -0.49 11.28 4.99
CA GLN A 94 -1.12 11.62 3.71
C GLN A 94 -0.36 11.03 2.53
N ALA A 95 0.98 11.06 2.53
CA ALA A 95 1.78 10.44 1.48
C ALA A 95 1.53 8.92 1.37
N ALA A 96 1.33 8.23 2.50
CA ALA A 96 0.97 6.81 2.50
C ALA A 96 -0.45 6.57 1.96
N VAL A 97 -1.41 7.42 2.30
CA VAL A 97 -2.78 7.39 1.75
C VAL A 97 -2.76 7.59 0.24
N ASP A 98 -2.08 8.64 -0.23
CA ASP A 98 -1.99 8.95 -1.66
C ASP A 98 -1.33 7.82 -2.46
N ALA A 99 -0.28 7.20 -1.91
CA ALA A 99 0.38 6.05 -2.52
C ALA A 99 -0.56 4.83 -2.60
N LEU A 100 -1.30 4.53 -1.51
CA LEU A 100 -2.30 3.46 -1.50
C LEU A 100 -3.42 3.71 -2.51
N THR A 101 -3.98 4.91 -2.56
CA THR A 101 -5.02 5.29 -3.53
C THR A 101 -4.53 5.12 -4.97
N THR A 102 -3.29 5.54 -5.24
CA THR A 102 -2.68 5.40 -6.57
C THR A 102 -2.48 3.93 -6.93
N GLN A 103 -1.92 3.14 -6.00
CA GLN A 103 -1.72 1.70 -6.16
C GLN A 103 -3.04 0.96 -6.44
N THR A 104 -4.13 1.31 -5.75
CA THR A 104 -5.44 0.67 -5.96
C THR A 104 -5.95 0.88 -7.38
N ARG A 105 -5.81 2.09 -7.94
CA ARG A 105 -6.21 2.37 -9.33
C ARG A 105 -5.41 1.53 -10.33
N SER A 106 -4.13 1.24 -10.07
CA SER A 106 -3.34 0.36 -10.94
C SER A 106 -3.64 -1.12 -10.75
N LEU A 107 -4.06 -1.54 -9.55
CA LEU A 107 -4.59 -2.89 -9.32
C LEU A 107 -5.87 -3.11 -10.14
N GLU A 108 -6.77 -2.13 -10.20
CA GLU A 108 -7.97 -2.18 -11.05
C GLU A 108 -7.61 -2.33 -12.54
N LYS A 109 -6.63 -1.56 -13.03
CA LYS A 109 -6.12 -1.70 -14.40
C LYS A 109 -5.53 -3.09 -14.65
N ALA A 110 -4.80 -3.64 -13.69
CA ALA A 110 -4.22 -4.98 -13.79
C ALA A 110 -5.30 -6.07 -13.83
N ILE A 111 -6.35 -5.95 -13.00
CA ILE A 111 -7.53 -6.83 -13.01
C ILE A 111 -8.21 -6.81 -14.38
N GLN A 112 -8.44 -5.62 -14.93
CA GLN A 112 -9.04 -5.45 -16.26
C GLN A 112 -8.17 -6.07 -17.36
N ALA A 113 -6.86 -5.86 -17.32
CA ALA A 113 -5.92 -6.42 -18.30
C ALA A 113 -5.85 -7.96 -18.28
N LEU A 114 -6.14 -8.57 -17.13
CA LEU A 114 -6.21 -10.02 -16.97
C LEU A 114 -7.60 -10.61 -17.29
N GLU A 115 -8.56 -9.77 -17.68
CA GLU A 115 -9.94 -10.17 -18.02
C GLU A 115 -10.62 -10.93 -16.87
N LEU A 116 -10.30 -10.60 -15.61
CA LEU A 116 -10.80 -11.31 -14.43
C LEU A 116 -12.28 -11.00 -14.09
N GLY A 117 -13.02 -10.33 -14.99
CA GLY A 117 -14.41 -9.90 -14.81
C GLY A 117 -14.56 -8.63 -13.96
N ASP A 118 -15.82 -8.26 -13.68
CA ASP A 118 -16.13 -7.18 -12.73
C ASP A 118 -15.79 -7.66 -11.32
N ILE A 119 -14.66 -7.19 -10.77
CA ILE A 119 -14.30 -7.38 -9.37
C ILE A 119 -14.76 -6.12 -8.63
N GLU A 120 -15.72 -6.26 -7.73
CA GLU A 120 -16.01 -5.22 -6.73
C GLU A 120 -14.86 -5.19 -5.73
N LEU A 121 -14.07 -4.11 -5.77
CA LEU A 121 -13.13 -3.80 -4.70
C LEU A 121 -13.91 -3.03 -3.63
N GLU A 122 -14.05 -3.60 -2.43
CA GLU A 122 -14.66 -2.90 -1.30
C GLU A 122 -13.95 -1.54 -1.11
N GLY A 123 -14.66 -0.45 -1.40
CA GLY A 123 -14.14 0.91 -1.39
C GLY A 123 -13.94 1.60 -2.75
N SER A 124 -14.22 1.00 -3.91
CA SER A 124 -14.14 1.75 -5.18
C SER A 124 -15.05 3.00 -5.16
N ASP A 125 -16.23 2.90 -4.55
CA ASP A 125 -17.14 4.04 -4.33
C ASP A 125 -16.55 5.13 -3.42
N SER A 126 -15.70 4.77 -2.44
CA SER A 126 -15.06 5.74 -1.54
C SER A 126 -13.80 6.38 -2.15
N LEU A 127 -13.14 5.71 -3.11
CA LEU A 127 -12.05 6.30 -3.91
C LEU A 127 -12.55 7.38 -4.87
N ASP A 128 -13.80 7.26 -5.33
CA ASP A 128 -14.47 8.25 -6.18
C ASP A 128 -15.17 9.35 -5.35
N ASN A 129 -15.37 9.13 -4.06
CA ASN A 129 -15.95 10.10 -3.13
C ASN A 129 -15.17 10.20 -1.80
N PRO A 130 -13.93 10.73 -1.83
CA PRO A 130 -13.09 10.87 -0.63
C PRO A 130 -13.72 11.74 0.46
N SER A 131 -14.68 12.61 0.11
CA SER A 131 -15.46 13.42 1.06
C SER A 131 -16.43 12.62 1.94
N ALA A 132 -16.77 11.37 1.61
CA ALA A 132 -17.67 10.54 2.41
C ALA A 132 -17.02 10.05 3.72
N VAL A 133 -15.68 10.04 3.80
CA VAL A 133 -14.92 9.50 4.93
C VAL A 133 -14.90 10.45 6.13
N GLY A 134 -15.28 11.73 5.95
CA GLY A 134 -15.33 12.75 7.01
C GLY A 134 -16.71 12.98 7.66
N ALA A 135 -17.73 12.17 7.34
CA ALA A 135 -19.10 12.42 7.79
C ALA A 135 -19.48 11.75 9.14
N GLU A 136 -18.56 11.01 9.76
CA GLU A 136 -18.75 10.46 11.10
C GLU A 136 -17.72 11.07 12.05
N SER A 137 -18.02 12.26 12.56
CA SER A 137 -17.36 12.90 13.71
C SER A 137 -18.35 13.77 14.45
#